data_AF-A0A553QA82-F1
#
_entry.id   AF-A0A553QA82-F1
#
_cell.length_a   1.000
_cell.length_b   1.000
_cell.length_c   1.000
_cell.angle_alpha   90.00
_cell.angle_beta   90.00
_cell.angle_gamma   90.00
#
_symmetry.space_group_name_H-M   'P 1'
#
loop_
_entity.id
_entity.type
_entity.pdbx_description
1 polymer ?
#
loop_
_entity_poly.entity_id
_entity_poly.type
_entity_poly.pdbx_seq_one_letter_code
_entity_poly.pdbx_strand_id
1 'polypeptide(L)'
;MSFFCSLASFSSLKTELERVKNEKEQLEGSLAEKTKLLESIQSLKSSLEEELKDALSSKSALETQAFEEKDKAQRLQAELDVSEQVQRDFVKLSQTLQVQLERIRQAESLDRIRVILNDTKLTDISQLPET
;
A
#
# COMPACT_ATOMS: atom_id res chain seq x y z
N MET A 1 -1.83 90.72 13.51
CA MET A 1 -0.86 89.60 13.40
C MET A 1 -1.35 88.33 14.11
N SER A 2 -1.64 88.35 15.41
CA SER A 2 -1.94 87.13 16.20
C SER A 2 -3.21 86.36 15.79
N PHE A 3 -4.27 87.05 15.36
CA PHE A 3 -5.51 86.39 14.93
C PHE A 3 -5.33 85.55 13.65
N PHE A 4 -4.60 86.07 12.66
CA PHE A 4 -4.29 85.34 11.43
C PHE A 4 -3.40 84.12 11.66
N CYS A 5 -2.45 84.20 12.59
CA CYS A 5 -1.61 83.05 12.96
C CYS A 5 -2.42 81.93 13.62
N SER A 6 -3.35 82.30 14.52
CA SER A 6 -4.26 81.35 15.17
C SER A 6 -5.19 80.65 14.17
N LEU A 7 -5.73 81.40 13.20
CA LEU A 7 -6.57 80.85 12.14
C LEU A 7 -5.80 79.88 11.23
N ALA A 8 -4.54 80.18 10.90
CA ALA A 8 -3.68 79.30 10.12
C ALA A 8 -3.38 77.98 10.88
N SER A 9 -3.08 78.06 12.18
CA SER A 9 -2.88 76.88 13.02
C SER A 9 -4.14 76.01 13.14
N PHE A 10 -5.32 76.63 13.28
CA PHE A 10 -6.59 75.91 13.30
C PHE A 10 -6.88 75.20 11.96
N SER A 11 -6.62 75.88 10.83
CA SER A 11 -6.78 75.27 9.50
C SER A 11 -5.83 74.09 9.30
N SER A 12 -4.56 74.22 9.71
CA SER A 12 -3.59 73.13 9.63
C SER A 12 -3.99 71.93 10.48
N LEU A 13 -4.48 72.16 11.71
CA LEU A 13 -4.94 71.09 12.59
C LEU A 13 -6.16 70.38 12.02
N LYS A 14 -7.08 71.11 11.38
CA LYS A 14 -8.23 70.52 10.69
C LYS A 14 -7.81 69.63 9.53
N THR A 15 -6.85 70.05 8.72
CA THR A 15 -6.31 69.23 7.62
C THR A 15 -5.66 67.95 8.14
N GLU A 16 -4.85 68.04 9.19
CA GLU A 16 -4.25 66.85 9.81
C GLU A 16 -5.30 65.92 10.43
N LEU A 17 -6.35 66.47 11.05
CA LEU A 17 -7.46 65.66 11.59
C LEU A 17 -8.16 64.87 10.48
N GLU A 18 -8.46 65.50 9.35
CA GLU A 18 -9.09 64.81 8.22
C GLU A 18 -8.15 63.78 7.58
N ARG A 19 -6.84 64.07 7.50
CA ARG A 19 -5.84 63.08 7.05
C ARG A 19 -5.83 61.84 7.95
N VAL A 20 -5.77 62.04 9.27
CA VAL A 20 -5.76 60.95 10.25
C VAL A 20 -7.06 60.14 10.21
N LYS A 21 -8.22 60.77 10.00
CA LYS A 21 -9.49 60.05 9.83
C LYS A 21 -9.47 59.15 8.61
N ASN A 22 -9.02 59.66 7.46
CA ASN A 22 -8.95 58.89 6.22
C ASN A 22 -7.99 57.69 6.37
N GLU A 23 -6.82 57.90 7.00
CA GLU A 23 -5.86 56.82 7.28
C GLU A 23 -6.46 55.77 8.22
N LYS A 24 -7.20 56.20 9.25
CA LYS A 24 -7.91 55.30 10.15
C LYS A 24 -8.93 54.44 9.40
N GLU A 25 -9.78 55.05 8.57
CA GLU A 25 -10.79 54.33 7.79
C GLU A 25 -10.15 53.31 6.83
N GLN A 26 -9.03 53.68 6.18
CA GLN A 26 -8.28 52.77 5.32
C GLN A 26 -7.70 51.58 6.09
N LEU A 27 -7.13 51.82 7.27
CA LEU A 27 -6.59 50.77 8.13
C LEU A 27 -7.70 49.85 8.66
N GLU A 28 -8.85 50.39 9.05
CA GLU A 28 -10.01 49.61 9.48
C GLU A 28 -10.54 48.71 8.35
N GLY A 29 -10.61 49.24 7.12
CA GLY A 29 -10.96 48.45 5.92
C GLY A 29 -9.98 47.31 5.66
N SER A 30 -8.67 47.61 5.70
CA SER A 30 -7.64 46.59 5.51
C SER A 30 -7.67 45.52 6.61
N LEU A 31 -7.90 45.91 7.86
CA LEU A 31 -8.01 45.00 8.99
C LEU A 31 -9.20 44.04 8.82
N ALA A 32 -10.34 44.54 8.36
CA ALA A 32 -11.52 43.73 8.09
C ALA A 32 -11.27 42.69 6.99
N GLU A 33 -10.63 43.09 5.88
CA GLU A 33 -10.26 42.18 4.79
C GLU A 33 -9.28 41.09 5.26
N LYS A 34 -8.24 41.48 6.01
CA LYS A 34 -7.26 40.54 6.55
C LYS A 34 -7.90 39.55 7.53
N THR A 35 -8.84 40.00 8.35
CA THR A 35 -9.59 39.14 9.27
C THR A 35 -10.39 38.09 8.51
N LYS A 36 -11.13 38.50 7.48
CA LYS A 36 -11.91 37.56 6.63
C LYS A 36 -11.01 36.54 5.91
N LEU A 37 -9.85 36.96 5.42
CA LEU A 37 -8.87 36.05 4.80
C LEU A 37 -8.34 35.06 5.82
N LEU A 38 -8.04 35.49 7.04
CA LEU A 38 -7.56 34.64 8.11
C LEU A 38 -8.60 33.58 8.50
N GLU A 39 -9.86 33.95 8.64
CA GLU A 39 -10.97 33.01 8.88
C GLU A 39 -11.11 31.98 7.75
N SER A 40 -10.97 32.42 6.50
CA SER A 40 -11.04 31.54 5.32
C SER A 40 -9.87 30.57 5.25
N ILE A 41 -8.67 31.00 5.63
CA ILE A 41 -7.49 30.14 5.72
C ILE A 41 -7.64 29.14 6.87
N GLN A 42 -8.20 29.56 8.00
CA GLN A 42 -8.45 28.69 9.14
C GLN A 42 -9.46 27.60 8.82
N SER A 43 -10.55 27.91 8.12
CA SER A 43 -11.53 26.90 7.71
C SER A 43 -10.91 25.90 6.72
N LEU A 44 -10.18 26.39 5.72
CA LEU A 44 -9.49 25.52 4.76
C LEU A 44 -8.46 24.61 5.43
N LYS A 45 -7.71 25.16 6.40
CA LYS A 45 -6.76 24.38 7.19
C LYS A 45 -7.45 23.23 7.92
N SER A 46 -8.56 23.49 8.60
CA SER A 46 -9.31 22.47 9.32
C SER A 46 -9.82 21.36 8.38
N SER A 47 -10.33 21.73 7.19
CA SER A 47 -10.77 20.74 6.19
C SER A 47 -9.61 19.88 5.68
N LEU A 48 -8.45 20.48 5.42
CA LEU A 48 -7.26 19.74 4.98
C LEU A 48 -6.71 18.81 6.08
N GLU A 49 -6.78 19.23 7.34
CA GLU A 49 -6.38 18.38 8.47
C GLU A 49 -7.30 17.15 8.63
N GLU A 50 -8.60 17.31 8.37
CA GLU A 50 -9.57 16.20 8.35
C GLU A 50 -9.31 15.24 7.18
N GLU A 51 -9.17 15.76 5.96
CA GLU A 51 -8.83 14.95 4.79
C GLU A 51 -7.52 14.19 4.97
N LEU A 52 -6.50 14.83 5.57
CA LEU A 52 -5.22 14.19 5.86
C LEU A 52 -5.39 13.02 6.84
N LYS A 53 -6.20 13.20 7.88
CA LYS A 53 -6.48 12.16 8.87
C LYS A 53 -7.18 10.97 8.21
N ASP A 54 -8.17 11.22 7.37
CA ASP A 54 -8.90 10.18 6.65
C ASP A 54 -7.99 9.44 5.68
N ALA A 55 -7.16 10.16 4.92
CA ALA A 55 -6.18 9.58 4.01
C ALA A 55 -5.16 8.69 4.75
N LEU A 56 -4.68 9.11 5.93
CA LEU A 56 -3.77 8.31 6.75
C LEU A 56 -4.44 7.03 7.26
N SER A 57 -5.72 7.11 7.67
CA SER A 57 -6.48 5.95 8.12
C SER A 57 -6.70 4.94 6.98
N SER A 58 -7.06 5.44 5.79
CA SER A 58 -7.24 4.61 4.59
C SER A 58 -5.93 3.96 4.16
N LYS A 59 -4.83 4.72 4.18
CA LYS A 59 -3.49 4.19 3.89
C LYS A 59 -3.12 3.04 4.83
N SER A 60 -3.32 3.21 6.14
CA SER A 60 -3.02 2.16 7.13
C SER A 60 -3.87 0.89 6.93
N ALA A 61 -5.14 1.06 6.56
CA ALA A 61 -6.01 -0.07 6.24
C ALA A 61 -5.54 -0.83 4.98
N LEU A 62 -5.16 -0.10 3.93
CA LEU A 62 -4.62 -0.68 2.70
C LEU A 62 -3.28 -1.38 2.91
N GLU A 63 -2.39 -0.82 3.74
CA GLU A 63 -1.13 -1.45 4.11
C GLU A 63 -1.33 -2.78 4.84
N THR A 64 -2.30 -2.83 5.75
CA THR A 64 -2.70 -4.07 6.45
C THR A 64 -3.23 -5.11 5.45
N GLN A 65 -4.16 -4.73 4.57
CA GLN A 65 -4.71 -5.64 3.55
C GLN A 65 -3.64 -6.16 2.59
N ALA A 66 -2.69 -5.31 2.18
CA ALA A 66 -1.59 -5.72 1.32
C ALA A 66 -0.69 -6.76 2.01
N PHE A 67 -0.46 -6.61 3.33
CA PHE A 67 0.30 -7.59 4.10
C PHE A 67 -0.44 -8.94 4.20
N GLU A 68 -1.75 -8.92 4.46
CA GLU A 68 -2.58 -10.12 4.55
C GLU A 68 -2.64 -10.88 3.22
N GLU A 69 -2.85 -10.18 2.10
CA GLU A 69 -2.87 -10.81 0.78
C GLU A 69 -1.49 -11.35 0.38
N LYS A 70 -0.40 -10.68 0.78
CA LYS A 70 0.95 -11.21 0.57
C LYS A 70 1.18 -12.51 1.35
N ASP A 71 0.78 -12.56 2.61
CA ASP A 71 0.90 -13.76 3.44
C ASP A 71 0.06 -14.92 2.88
N LYS A 72 -1.16 -14.63 2.42
CA LYS A 72 -2.03 -15.60 1.74
C LYS A 72 -1.40 -16.11 0.44
N ALA A 73 -0.82 -15.24 -0.37
CA ALA A 73 -0.12 -15.65 -1.59
C ALA A 73 1.08 -16.56 -1.29
N GLN A 74 1.84 -16.28 -0.23
CA GLN A 74 2.95 -17.14 0.20
C GLN A 74 2.46 -18.52 0.65
N ARG A 75 1.35 -18.60 1.39
CA ARG A 75 0.74 -19.87 1.77
C ARG A 75 0.27 -20.69 0.57
N LEU A 76 -0.45 -20.04 -0.37
CA LEU A 76 -0.90 -20.70 -1.59
C LEU A 76 0.27 -21.18 -2.46
N GLN A 77 1.37 -20.43 -2.52
CA GLN A 77 2.56 -20.88 -3.23
C GLN A 77 3.18 -22.13 -2.59
N ALA A 78 3.28 -22.18 -1.25
CA ALA A 78 3.78 -23.36 -0.55
C ALA A 78 2.87 -24.59 -0.78
N GLU A 79 1.55 -24.41 -0.77
CA GLU A 79 0.60 -25.48 -1.10
C GLU A 79 0.75 -25.96 -2.55
N LEU A 80 0.96 -25.05 -3.49
CA LEU A 80 1.22 -25.39 -4.89
C LEU A 80 2.52 -26.17 -5.04
N ASP A 81 3.61 -25.73 -4.43
CA ASP A 81 4.91 -26.41 -4.49
C ASP A 81 4.82 -27.85 -3.96
N VAL A 82 4.11 -28.04 -2.85
CA VAL A 82 3.84 -29.37 -2.27
C VAL A 82 2.99 -30.21 -3.23
N SER A 83 1.94 -29.64 -3.80
CA SER A 83 1.07 -30.33 -4.76
C SER A 83 1.83 -30.79 -5.99
N GLU A 84 2.67 -29.92 -6.56
CA GLU A 84 3.52 -30.26 -7.70
C GLU A 84 4.56 -31.32 -7.36
N GLN A 85 5.16 -31.27 -6.17
CA GLN A 85 6.08 -32.31 -5.72
C GLN A 85 5.37 -33.67 -5.66
N VAL A 86 4.21 -33.72 -5.01
CA VAL A 86 3.40 -34.93 -4.93
C VAL A 86 3.03 -35.42 -6.33
N GLN A 87 2.65 -34.53 -7.25
CA GLN A 87 2.35 -34.89 -8.63
C GLN A 87 3.56 -35.51 -9.34
N ARG A 88 4.75 -34.91 -9.21
CA ARG A 88 6.00 -35.46 -9.77
C ARG A 88 6.30 -36.85 -9.21
N ASP A 89 6.11 -37.04 -7.91
CA ASP A 89 6.28 -38.33 -7.24
C ASP A 89 5.33 -39.39 -7.79
N PHE A 90 4.05 -39.04 -8.01
CA PHE A 90 3.08 -39.94 -8.64
C PHE A 90 3.45 -40.30 -10.08
N VAL A 91 3.96 -39.34 -10.87
CA VAL A 91 4.44 -39.60 -12.23
C VAL A 91 5.60 -40.60 -12.20
N LYS A 92 6.64 -40.35 -11.40
CA LYS A 92 7.80 -41.25 -11.25
C LYS A 92 7.38 -42.66 -10.80
N LEU A 93 6.48 -42.74 -9.84
CA LEU A 93 5.91 -44.00 -9.37
C LEU A 93 5.20 -44.74 -10.50
N SER A 94 4.32 -44.05 -11.25
CA SER A 94 3.55 -44.65 -12.33
C SER A 94 4.45 -45.18 -13.46
N GLN A 95 5.48 -44.44 -13.84
CA GLN A 95 6.45 -44.83 -14.86
C GLN A 95 7.27 -46.04 -14.40
N THR A 96 7.73 -46.04 -13.14
CA THR A 96 8.46 -47.17 -12.56
C THR A 96 7.61 -48.44 -12.62
N LEU A 97 6.35 -48.35 -12.19
CA LEU A 97 5.42 -49.48 -12.25
C LEU A 97 5.19 -49.98 -13.68
N GLN A 98 5.05 -49.07 -14.65
CA GLN A 98 4.89 -49.44 -16.07
C GLN A 98 6.12 -50.22 -16.59
N VAL A 99 7.33 -49.76 -16.29
CA VAL A 99 8.57 -50.48 -16.67
C VAL A 99 8.62 -51.86 -16.03
N GLN A 100 8.26 -51.99 -14.73
CA GLN A 100 8.26 -53.29 -14.07
C GLN A 100 7.24 -54.25 -14.66
N LEU A 101 6.02 -53.77 -14.95
CA LEU A 101 4.98 -54.58 -15.57
C LEU A 101 5.41 -55.06 -16.97
N GLU A 102 6.09 -54.22 -17.75
CA GLU A 102 6.60 -54.61 -19.06
C GLU A 102 7.73 -55.65 -18.94
N ARG A 103 8.64 -55.50 -17.98
CA ARG A 103 9.68 -56.51 -17.69
C ARG A 103 9.09 -57.85 -17.26
N ILE A 104 8.02 -57.84 -16.47
CA ILE A 104 7.30 -59.05 -16.06
C ILE A 104 6.61 -59.70 -17.27
N ARG A 105 5.98 -58.89 -18.15
CA ARG A 105 5.35 -59.38 -19.39
C ARG A 105 6.33 -60.11 -20.30
N GLN A 106 7.59 -59.65 -20.34
CA GLN A 106 8.66 -60.23 -21.15
C GLN A 106 9.42 -61.38 -20.46
N ALA A 107 9.14 -61.68 -19.19
CA ALA A 107 9.88 -62.70 -18.43
C ALA A 107 9.47 -64.12 -18.85
N GLU A 108 10.47 -64.94 -19.22
CA GLU A 108 10.27 -66.31 -19.70
C GLU A 108 10.12 -67.35 -18.57
N SER A 109 10.32 -66.95 -17.30
CA SER A 109 10.23 -67.85 -16.15
C SER A 109 9.75 -67.18 -14.85
N LEU A 110 9.14 -67.96 -13.97
CA LEU A 110 8.67 -67.49 -12.65
C LEU A 110 9.82 -67.03 -11.74
N ASP A 111 11.01 -67.61 -11.87
CA ASP A 111 12.18 -67.19 -11.10
C ASP A 111 12.65 -65.80 -11.55
N ARG A 112 12.57 -65.49 -12.85
CA ARG A 112 12.87 -64.16 -13.37
C ARG A 112 11.86 -63.11 -12.88
N ILE A 113 10.58 -63.46 -12.80
CA ILE A 113 9.53 -62.59 -12.25
C ILE A 113 9.80 -62.29 -10.77
N ARG A 114 10.21 -63.28 -9.96
CA ARG A 114 10.56 -63.09 -8.54
C ARG A 114 11.71 -62.11 -8.33
N VAL A 115 12.74 -62.17 -9.18
CA VAL A 115 13.86 -61.21 -9.12
C VAL A 115 13.39 -59.78 -9.42
N ILE A 116 12.58 -59.59 -10.48
CA ILE A 116 12.06 -58.28 -10.86
C ILE A 116 11.24 -57.63 -9.73
N LEU A 117 10.36 -58.41 -9.08
CA LEU A 117 9.55 -57.92 -7.97
C LEU A 117 10.40 -57.54 -6.75
N ASN A 118 11.45 -58.31 -6.44
CA ASN A 118 12.34 -58.04 -5.29
C ASN A 118 13.28 -56.86 -5.52
N ASP A 119 13.67 -56.58 -6.77
CA ASP A 119 14.50 -55.41 -7.12
C ASP A 119 13.72 -54.09 -6.98
N THR A 120 12.39 -54.15 -6.96
CA THR A 120 11.53 -52.96 -6.95
C THR A 120 11.43 -52.37 -5.54
N LYS A 121 12.39 -51.52 -5.16
CA LYS A 121 12.35 -50.76 -3.90
C LYS A 121 11.51 -49.49 -4.06
N LEU A 122 10.21 -49.62 -3.80
CA LEU A 122 9.24 -48.51 -3.78
C LEU A 122 9.26 -47.68 -2.48
N THR A 123 10.27 -47.87 -1.63
CA THR A 123 10.31 -47.29 -0.28
C THR A 123 10.68 -45.80 -0.27
N ASP A 124 11.31 -45.29 -1.33
CA ASP A 124 11.66 -43.87 -1.45
C ASP A 124 11.50 -43.40 -2.90
N ILE A 125 10.38 -42.74 -3.21
CA ILE A 125 10.07 -42.21 -4.55
C ILE A 125 11.14 -41.20 -5.02
N SER A 126 11.76 -40.50 -4.06
CA SER A 126 12.87 -39.56 -4.27
C SER A 126 14.14 -40.20 -4.85
N GLN A 127 14.30 -41.53 -4.69
CA GLN A 127 15.46 -42.29 -5.19
C GLN A 127 15.17 -43.02 -6.51
N LEU A 128 13.95 -42.90 -7.04
CA LEU A 128 13.64 -43.46 -8.35
C LEU A 128 14.44 -42.73 -9.43
N PRO A 129 15.02 -43.47 -10.39
CA PRO A 129 15.84 -42.86 -11.44
C PRO A 129 15.03 -41.81 -12.20
N GLU A 130 15.63 -40.63 -12.41
CA GLU A 130 15.10 -39.68 -13.40
C GLU A 130 15.40 -40.27 -14.77
N THR A 131 14.36 -40.67 -15.48
CA THR A 131 14.43 -41.12 -16.88
C THR A 131 14.41 -39.94 -17.83
#